data_AF-A0A7X8VBZ6-F1
#
_entry.id   AF-A0A7X8VBZ6-F1
#
_cell.length_a   1.000
_cell.length_b   1.000
_cell.length_c   1.000
_cell.angle_alpha   90.00
_cell.angle_beta   90.00
_cell.angle_gamma   90.00
#
_symmetry.space_group_name_H-M   'P 1'
#
loop_
_entity.id
_entity.type
_entity.pdbx_description
1 polymer ?
#
loop_
_entity_poly.entity_id
_entity_poly.type
_entity_poly.pdbx_seq_one_letter_code
_entity_poly.pdbx_strand_id
1 'polypeptide(L)'
;MKKHKWHVDKYLQIALNTALVLLALILCGLLVKEIFHLINLAFFQEGERAHTELLEGILVFFLYFEFIAMIVKYFQEDYHFPLRYFMYIGITAMVRLIVVVHEDPEQTLLFSGSILILVISYFLINYMHARIKR
;
A
#
# COMPACT_ATOMS: atom_id res chain seq x y z
N MET A 1 -18.81 32.79 19.94
CA MET A 1 -18.27 32.95 18.58
C MET A 1 -18.56 31.69 17.76
N LYS A 2 -19.60 31.70 16.92
CA LYS A 2 -20.04 30.57 16.08
C LYS A 2 -20.05 31.03 14.62
N LYS A 3 -19.60 30.12 13.73
CA LYS A 3 -19.89 29.98 12.29
C LYS A 3 -19.14 30.88 11.29
N HIS A 4 -17.97 30.41 10.86
CA HIS A 4 -17.46 30.60 9.48
C HIS A 4 -16.51 29.45 9.07
N LYS A 5 -16.97 28.19 9.20
CA LYS A 5 -16.12 26.98 9.07
C LYS A 5 -16.81 25.84 8.29
N TRP A 6 -17.67 26.16 7.32
CA TRP A 6 -18.73 25.23 6.85
C TRP A 6 -18.70 24.80 5.38
N HIS A 7 -17.63 25.07 4.62
CA HIS A 7 -17.58 24.66 3.21
C HIS A 7 -16.25 24.08 2.74
N VAL A 8 -15.11 24.48 3.34
CA VAL A 8 -13.77 24.04 2.89
C VAL A 8 -13.59 22.52 3.09
N ASP A 9 -14.13 21.99 4.18
CA ASP A 9 -14.17 20.57 4.52
C ASP A 9 -14.90 19.74 3.46
N LYS A 10 -16.09 20.18 3.03
CA LYS A 10 -16.86 19.50 1.97
C LYS A 10 -16.16 19.53 0.61
N TYR A 11 -15.61 20.67 0.21
CA TYR A 11 -14.90 20.78 -1.06
C TYR A 11 -13.64 19.89 -1.09
N LEU A 12 -12.90 19.84 0.01
CA LEU A 12 -11.74 18.98 0.14
C LEU A 12 -12.12 17.50 0.11
N GLN A 13 -13.23 17.12 0.76
CA GLN A 13 -13.75 15.75 0.75
C GLN A 13 -14.13 15.30 -0.66
N ILE A 14 -14.84 16.16 -1.42
CA ILE A 14 -15.23 15.86 -2.80
C ILE A 14 -13.99 15.70 -3.69
N ALA A 15 -13.01 16.60 -3.54
CA ALA A 15 -11.76 16.51 -4.29
C ALA A 15 -10.99 15.21 -3.97
N LEU A 16 -10.87 14.85 -2.69
CA LEU A 16 -10.20 13.63 -2.23
C LEU A 16 -10.89 12.37 -2.76
N ASN A 17 -12.23 12.29 -2.64
CA ASN A 17 -13.01 11.16 -3.13
C ASN A 17 -12.87 10.99 -4.64
N THR A 18 -12.90 12.09 -5.39
CA THR A 18 -12.71 12.08 -6.85
C THR A 18 -11.32 11.56 -7.20
N ALA A 19 -10.28 12.04 -6.51
CA ALA A 19 -8.92 11.56 -6.72
C ALA A 19 -8.77 10.06 -6.40
N LEU A 20 -9.39 9.58 -5.32
CA LEU A 20 -9.37 8.16 -4.91
C LEU A 20 -10.08 7.26 -5.92
N VAL A 21 -11.23 7.68 -6.45
CA VAL A 21 -11.93 6.92 -7.50
C VAL A 21 -11.09 6.82 -8.77
N LEU A 22 -10.51 7.94 -9.22
CA LEU A 22 -9.62 7.94 -10.39
C LEU A 22 -8.40 7.04 -10.16
N LEU A 23 -7.78 7.12 -8.98
CA LEU A 23 -6.66 6.25 -8.62
C LEU A 23 -7.06 4.77 -8.62
N ALA A 24 -8.22 4.43 -8.05
CA ALA A 24 -8.71 3.05 -8.04
C ALA A 24 -8.94 2.50 -9.46
N LEU A 25 -9.47 3.31 -10.37
CA LEU A 25 -9.65 2.93 -11.77
C LEU A 25 -8.31 2.66 -12.47
N ILE A 26 -7.31 3.54 -12.25
CA ILE A 26 -5.96 3.35 -12.80
C ILE A 26 -5.34 2.07 -12.24
N LEU A 27 -5.39 1.85 -10.93
CA LEU A 27 -4.83 0.66 -10.29
C LEU A 27 -5.52 -0.63 -10.76
N CYS A 28 -6.84 -0.60 -10.97
CA CYS A 28 -7.57 -1.74 -11.50
C CYS A 28 -7.12 -2.07 -12.94
N GLY A 29 -6.91 -1.05 -13.77
CA GLY A 29 -6.35 -1.22 -15.12
C GLY A 29 -4.92 -1.77 -15.10
N LEU A 30 -4.06 -1.27 -14.21
CA LEU A 30 -2.69 -1.77 -14.02
C LEU A 30 -2.68 -3.22 -13.53
N LEU A 31 -3.59 -3.58 -12.62
CA LEU A 31 -3.72 -4.93 -12.11
C LEU A 31 -4.11 -5.92 -13.20
N VAL A 32 -5.05 -5.55 -14.08
CA VAL A 32 -5.40 -6.37 -15.25
C VAL A 32 -4.22 -6.51 -16.20
N LYS A 33 -3.49 -5.43 -16.47
CA LYS A 33 -2.27 -5.47 -17.30
C LYS A 33 -1.22 -6.40 -16.70
N GLU A 34 -1.02 -6.35 -15.39
CA GLU A 34 -0.04 -7.18 -14.68
C GLU A 34 -0.43 -8.66 -14.72
N ILE A 35 -1.72 -8.99 -14.60
CA ILE A 35 -2.21 -10.36 -14.78
C ILE A 35 -1.83 -10.90 -16.17
N PHE A 36 -2.06 -10.12 -17.23
CA PHE A 36 -1.68 -10.54 -18.58
C PHE A 36 -0.17 -10.74 -18.72
N HIS A 37 0.63 -9.87 -18.10
CA HIS A 37 2.08 -9.99 -18.09
C HIS A 37 2.54 -11.28 -17.40
N LEU A 38 2.02 -11.56 -16.19
CA LEU A 38 2.32 -12.76 -15.42
C LEU A 38 1.91 -14.05 -16.13
N ILE A 39 0.73 -14.07 -16.78
CA ILE A 39 0.30 -15.21 -17.59
C ILE A 39 1.31 -15.43 -18.73
N ASN A 40 1.67 -14.37 -19.46
CA ASN A 40 2.62 -14.51 -20.56
C ASN A 40 3.97 -15.04 -20.10
N LEU A 41 4.48 -14.53 -18.97
CA LEU A 41 5.75 -14.97 -18.40
C LEU A 41 5.70 -16.44 -17.95
N ALA A 42 4.61 -16.86 -17.30
CA ALA A 42 4.44 -18.21 -16.79
C ALA A 42 4.30 -19.28 -17.88
N PHE A 43 3.73 -18.96 -19.05
CA PHE A 43 3.48 -19.93 -20.13
C PHE A 43 4.52 -19.90 -21.25
N PHE A 44 5.20 -18.77 -21.49
CA PHE A 44 6.06 -18.60 -22.68
C PHE A 44 7.55 -18.47 -22.37
N GLN A 45 7.96 -18.33 -21.10
CA GLN A 45 9.36 -18.27 -20.73
C GLN A 45 9.74 -19.37 -19.74
N GLU A 46 10.71 -20.20 -20.12
CA GLU A 46 11.34 -21.18 -19.24
C GLU A 46 12.83 -20.84 -19.04
N GLY A 47 13.22 -20.62 -17.77
CA GLY A 47 14.61 -20.34 -17.38
C GLY A 47 14.71 -19.71 -15.98
N GLU A 48 15.88 -19.77 -15.34
CA GLU A 48 16.11 -19.24 -13.98
C GLU A 48 15.78 -17.75 -13.85
N ARG A 49 16.08 -16.94 -14.88
CA ARG A 49 15.74 -15.50 -14.90
C ARG A 49 14.24 -15.23 -14.94
N ALA A 50 13.48 -16.13 -15.58
CA ALA A 50 12.02 -16.02 -15.63
C ALA A 50 11.41 -16.21 -14.24
N HIS A 51 12.05 -16.96 -13.33
CA HIS A 51 11.55 -17.14 -11.97
C HIS A 51 11.63 -15.86 -11.13
N THR A 52 12.75 -15.14 -11.21
CA THR A 52 12.93 -13.86 -10.50
C THR A 52 11.97 -12.81 -11.04
N GLU A 53 11.86 -12.66 -12.36
CA GLU A 53 10.92 -11.72 -12.98
C GLU A 53 9.46 -12.05 -12.62
N LEU A 54 9.11 -13.33 -12.50
CA LEU A 54 7.77 -13.78 -12.11
C LEU A 54 7.49 -13.41 -10.66
N LEU A 55 8.45 -13.61 -9.75
CA LEU A 55 8.31 -13.21 -8.36
C LEU A 55 8.12 -11.69 -8.25
N GLU A 56 8.94 -10.90 -8.95
CA GLU A 56 8.81 -9.44 -8.99
C GLU A 56 7.41 -9.00 -9.47
N GLY A 57 6.91 -9.56 -10.56
CA GLY A 57 5.58 -9.27 -11.07
C GLY A 57 4.46 -9.65 -10.08
N ILE A 58 4.58 -10.79 -9.38
CA ILE A 58 3.62 -11.19 -8.33
C ILE A 58 3.62 -10.16 -7.19
N LEU A 59 4.79 -9.68 -6.77
CA LEU A 59 4.91 -8.69 -5.69
C LEU A 59 4.27 -7.36 -6.09
N VAL A 60 4.43 -6.93 -7.35
CA VAL A 60 3.78 -5.74 -7.91
C VAL A 60 2.26 -5.91 -8.00
N PHE A 61 1.78 -7.07 -8.46
CA PHE A 61 0.36 -7.41 -8.48
C PHE A 61 -0.27 -7.27 -7.09
N PHE A 62 0.37 -7.86 -6.08
CA PHE A 62 -0.09 -7.79 -4.70
C PHE A 62 -0.08 -6.37 -4.14
N LEU A 63 0.86 -5.52 -4.58
CA LEU A 63 0.90 -4.10 -4.20
C LEU A 63 -0.32 -3.35 -4.74
N TYR A 64 -0.67 -3.54 -6.00
CA TYR A 64 -1.86 -2.92 -6.59
C TYR A 64 -3.14 -3.37 -5.87
N PHE A 65 -3.24 -4.67 -5.58
CA PHE A 65 -4.35 -5.23 -4.83
C PHE A 65 -4.48 -4.60 -3.43
N GLU A 66 -3.37 -4.46 -2.69
CA GLU A 66 -3.36 -3.84 -1.36
C GLU A 66 -3.82 -2.38 -1.38
N PHE A 67 -3.34 -1.58 -2.33
CA PHE A 67 -3.80 -0.20 -2.47
C PHE A 67 -5.28 -0.11 -2.80
N ILE A 68 -5.79 -0.96 -3.70
CA ILE A 68 -7.24 -1.03 -3.99
C ILE A 68 -8.02 -1.40 -2.72
N ALA A 69 -7.56 -2.38 -1.95
CA ALA A 69 -8.20 -2.76 -0.69
C ALA A 69 -8.26 -1.60 0.31
N MET A 70 -7.22 -0.77 0.39
CA MET A 70 -7.22 0.45 1.20
C MET A 70 -8.27 1.46 0.75
N ILE A 71 -8.38 1.69 -0.57
CA ILE A 71 -9.36 2.62 -1.13
C ILE A 71 -10.77 2.11 -0.85
N VAL A 72 -11.02 0.80 -1.00
CA VAL A 72 -12.31 0.20 -0.64
C VAL A 72 -12.61 0.39 0.84
N LYS A 73 -11.63 0.17 1.73
CA LYS A 73 -11.79 0.39 3.18
C LYS A 73 -12.09 1.85 3.53
N TYR A 74 -11.45 2.80 2.85
CA TYR A 74 -11.73 4.23 3.01
C TYR A 74 -13.22 4.56 2.77
N PHE A 75 -13.82 4.01 1.70
CA PHE A 75 -15.24 4.20 1.42
C PHE A 75 -16.16 3.42 2.38
N GLN A 76 -15.70 2.30 2.94
CA GLN A 76 -16.45 1.51 3.92
C GLN A 76 -16.49 2.13 5.33
N GLU A 77 -15.46 2.89 5.72
CA GLU A 77 -15.36 3.52 7.05
C GLU A 77 -15.88 4.97 7.07
N ASP A 78 -16.99 5.27 6.38
CA ASP A 78 -17.61 6.60 6.33
C ASP A 78 -16.65 7.75 5.95
N TYR A 79 -15.76 7.48 4.99
CA TYR A 79 -14.71 8.41 4.53
C TYR A 79 -13.65 8.76 5.58
N HIS A 80 -13.52 7.97 6.64
CA HIS A 80 -12.39 8.04 7.55
C HIS A 80 -11.16 7.37 6.94
N PHE A 81 -10.04 8.08 6.96
CA PHE A 81 -8.80 7.54 6.43
C PHE A 81 -8.26 6.43 7.34
N PRO A 82 -8.12 5.19 6.82
CA PRO A 82 -7.75 4.04 7.62
C PRO A 82 -6.24 4.03 7.89
N LEU A 83 -5.77 4.90 8.79
CA LEU A 83 -4.35 5.08 9.15
C LEU A 83 -3.65 3.76 9.53
N ARG A 84 -4.37 2.84 10.19
CA ARG A 84 -3.85 1.52 10.56
C ARG A 84 -3.56 0.66 9.33
N TYR A 85 -4.45 0.67 8.35
CA TYR A 85 -4.26 -0.08 7.10
C TYR A 85 -3.18 0.55 6.22
N PHE A 86 -3.09 1.88 6.22
CA PHE A 86 -1.97 2.57 5.58
C PHE A 86 -0.62 2.12 6.14
N MET A 87 -0.49 2.00 7.47
CA MET A 87 0.72 1.47 8.08
C MET A 87 0.99 0.00 7.70
N TYR A 88 -0.03 -0.85 7.66
CA TYR A 88 0.16 -2.24 7.21
C TYR A 88 0.68 -2.31 5.77
N ILE A 89 0.14 -1.49 4.88
CA ILE A 89 0.58 -1.44 3.48
C ILE A 89 2.00 -0.89 3.37
N GLY A 90 2.36 0.11 4.17
CA GLY A 90 3.74 0.61 4.26
C GLY A 90 4.73 -0.46 4.74
N ILE A 91 4.36 -1.24 5.75
CA ILE A 91 5.18 -2.36 6.23
C ILE A 91 5.31 -3.43 5.15
N THR A 92 4.21 -3.87 4.55
CA THR A 92 4.26 -4.89 3.50
C THR A 92 5.05 -4.42 2.28
N ALA A 93 4.91 -3.16 1.85
CA ALA A 93 5.69 -2.58 0.75
C ALA A 93 7.20 -2.59 1.04
N MET A 94 7.61 -2.23 2.27
CA MET A 94 9.02 -2.29 2.67
C MET A 94 9.55 -3.73 2.70
N VAL A 95 8.76 -4.68 3.22
CA VAL A 95 9.12 -6.10 3.20
C VAL A 95 9.29 -6.60 1.76
N ARG A 96 8.37 -6.24 0.86
CA ARG A 96 8.48 -6.61 -0.57
C ARG A 96 9.68 -5.98 -1.24
N LEU A 97 10.01 -4.73 -0.92
CA LEU A 97 11.19 -4.05 -1.46
C LEU A 97 12.48 -4.80 -1.12
N ILE A 98 12.61 -5.33 0.12
CA ILE A 98 13.78 -6.13 0.52
C ILE A 98 13.87 -7.46 -0.27
N VAL A 99 12.72 -8.10 -0.55
CA VAL A 99 12.72 -9.35 -1.33
C VAL A 99 13.15 -9.12 -2.76
N VAL A 100 12.89 -7.94 -3.33
CA VAL A 100 13.32 -7.59 -4.70
C VAL A 100 14.77 -7.10 -4.72
N VAL A 101 15.14 -6.21 -3.80
CA VAL A 101 16.46 -5.56 -3.76
C VAL A 101 17.33 -6.27 -2.72
N HIS A 102 17.84 -7.44 -3.06
CA HIS A 102 18.69 -8.25 -2.16
C HIS A 102 20.15 -8.37 -2.62
N GLU A 103 20.57 -7.67 -3.68
CA GLU A 103 21.94 -7.81 -4.23
C GLU A 103 23.00 -7.08 -3.37
N ASP A 104 22.64 -5.97 -2.73
CA ASP A 104 23.56 -5.19 -1.87
C ASP A 104 23.28 -5.43 -0.37
N PRO A 105 24.24 -6.00 0.39
CA PRO A 105 24.06 -6.26 1.83
C PRO A 105 23.84 -4.99 2.66
N GLU A 106 24.49 -3.88 2.27
CA GLU A 106 24.39 -2.61 2.97
C GLU A 106 22.99 -1.98 2.81
N GLN A 107 22.43 -2.02 1.60
CA GLN A 107 21.08 -1.51 1.33
C GLN A 107 20.03 -2.35 2.06
N THR A 108 20.18 -3.67 2.05
CA THR A 108 19.31 -4.60 2.77
C THR A 108 19.28 -4.29 4.28
N LEU A 109 20.43 -3.96 4.86
CA LEU A 109 20.53 -3.59 6.28
C LEU A 109 19.78 -2.28 6.58
N LEU A 110 19.89 -1.27 5.72
CA LEU A 110 19.18 0.00 5.86
C LEU A 110 17.65 -0.16 5.73
N PHE A 111 17.20 -0.98 4.78
CA PHE A 111 15.77 -1.28 4.62
C PHE A 111 15.23 -2.07 5.81
N SER A 112 15.98 -3.04 6.32
CA SER A 112 15.63 -3.78 7.54
C SER A 112 15.52 -2.85 8.76
N GLY A 113 16.44 -1.90 8.91
CA GLY A 113 16.35 -0.85 9.93
C GLY A 113 15.12 0.04 9.77
N SER A 114 14.74 0.37 8.54
CA SER A 114 13.53 1.14 8.25
C SER A 114 12.26 0.37 8.64
N ILE A 115 12.19 -0.94 8.36
CA ILE A 115 11.09 -1.80 8.82
C ILE A 115 11.01 -1.82 10.33
N LEU A 116 12.14 -1.94 11.04
CA LEU A 116 12.17 -1.92 12.50
C LEU A 116 11.55 -0.63 13.05
N ILE A 117 11.88 0.54 12.47
CA ILE A 117 11.30 1.83 12.86
C ILE A 117 9.79 1.86 12.58
N LEU A 118 9.33 1.37 11.43
CA LEU A 118 7.88 1.30 11.12
C LEU A 118 7.14 0.40 12.11
N VAL A 119 7.68 -0.77 12.44
CA VAL A 119 7.07 -1.71 13.38
C VAL A 119 7.02 -1.11 14.79
N ILE A 120 8.08 -0.43 15.23
CA ILE A 120 8.09 0.30 16.52
C ILE A 120 7.04 1.42 16.53
N SER A 121 6.95 2.20 15.45
CA SER A 121 5.94 3.25 15.30
C SER A 121 4.52 2.69 15.37
N TYR A 122 4.28 1.57 14.70
CA TYR A 122 3.01 0.85 14.77
C TYR A 122 2.71 0.37 16.21
N PHE A 123 3.70 -0.19 16.89
CA PHE A 123 3.57 -0.65 18.27
C PHE A 123 3.23 0.50 19.22
N LEU A 124 3.90 1.66 19.08
CA LEU A 124 3.64 2.86 19.87
C LEU A 124 2.22 3.39 19.68
N ILE A 125 1.76 3.49 18.43
CA ILE A 125 0.40 3.94 18.11
C ILE A 125 -0.62 3.00 18.75
N ASN A 126 -0.39 1.68 18.65
CA ASN A 126 -1.29 0.70 19.25
C ASN A 126 -1.29 0.76 20.78
N TYR A 127 -0.12 0.91 21.40
CA TYR A 127 0.03 1.05 22.85
C TYR A 127 -0.65 2.31 23.38
N MET A 128 -0.46 3.45 22.71
CA MET A 128 -1.10 4.71 23.07
C MET A 128 -2.63 4.62 22.93
N HIS A 129 -3.13 4.03 21.85
CA HIS A 129 -4.57 3.83 21.67
C HIS A 129 -5.18 2.92 22.76
N ALA A 130 -4.47 1.85 23.15
CA ALA A 130 -4.89 0.98 24.24
C ALA A 130 -4.90 1.69 25.61
N ARG A 131 -4.02 2.68 25.82
CA ARG A 131 -3.97 3.48 27.05
C ARG A 131 -5.09 4.52 27.13
N ILE A 132 -5.45 5.15 26.00
CA ILE A 132 -6.50 6.20 25.95
C ILE A 132 -7.91 5.62 26.17
N LYS A 133 -8.10 4.31 25.92
CA LYS A 133 -9.38 3.62 26.10
C LYS A 133 -9.58 3.06 27.53
N ARG A 134 -8.64 3.28 28.45
CA ARG A 134 -8.76 3.04 29.90
C ARG A 134 -8.98 4.36 30.62
#